data_AF-A0A6I9UJC8-F1
#
_entry.id   AF-A0A6I9UJC8-F1
#
_cell.length_a   1.000
_cell.length_b   1.000
_cell.length_c   1.000
_cell.angle_alpha   90.00
_cell.angle_beta   90.00
_cell.angle_gamma   90.00
#
_symmetry.space_group_name_H-M   'P 1'
#
loop_
_entity.id
_entity.type
_entity.pdbx_description
1 polymer ?
#
loop_
_entity_poly.entity_id
_entity_poly.type
_entity_poly.pdbx_seq_one_letter_code
_entity_poly.pdbx_strand_id
1 'polypeptide(L)'
;MDVAIPVLHLYVSKRVDQMVDSRLVEEGKVFFAPKIRDYDYGIRRATGVPEMDEFFRSEGLIDACRHVESISRMRGEFGWQIHWLNATEVFLRRGGDANEAWEKFVLEPITNIVARFICKENIDPKPTVGTPSIAISVATTNN
;
A
#
# COMPACT_ATOMS: atom_id res chain seq x y z
N MET A 1 48.07 23.00 -2.44
CA MET A 1 47.16 24.11 -2.80
C MET A 1 46.14 24.17 -1.68
N ASP A 2 46.25 25.16 -0.81
CA ASP A 2 45.36 25.30 0.34
C ASP A 2 44.30 26.35 0.05
N VAL A 3 43.06 26.06 0.38
CA VAL A 3 41.90 26.93 0.13
C VAL A 3 41.26 27.25 1.48
N ALA A 4 40.85 28.50 1.66
CA ALA A 4 40.13 28.89 2.87
C ALA A 4 38.83 28.07 3.01
N ILE A 5 38.58 27.52 4.21
CA ILE A 5 37.42 26.66 4.50
C ILE A 5 36.08 27.25 4.00
N PRO A 6 35.77 28.55 4.19
CA PRO A 6 34.52 29.13 3.68
C PRO A 6 34.37 29.05 2.15
N VAL A 7 35.48 29.20 1.42
CA VAL A 7 35.49 29.12 -0.05
C VAL A 7 35.30 27.67 -0.51
N LEU A 8 35.90 26.72 0.19
CA LEU A 8 35.72 25.29 -0.07
C LEU A 8 34.26 24.86 0.13
N HIS A 9 33.63 25.25 1.24
CA HIS A 9 32.23 24.92 1.51
C HIS A 9 31.30 25.43 0.42
N LEU A 10 31.44 26.69 0.01
CA LEU A 10 30.62 27.27 -1.06
C LEU A 10 30.77 26.50 -2.38
N TYR A 11 32.01 26.11 -2.71
CA TYR A 11 32.29 25.36 -3.93
C TYR A 11 31.72 23.94 -3.89
N VAL A 12 31.89 23.23 -2.77
CA VAL A 12 31.37 21.87 -2.58
C VAL A 12 29.84 21.87 -2.64
N SER A 13 29.16 22.79 -1.95
CA SER A 13 27.70 22.93 -2.00
C SER A 13 27.22 23.13 -3.43
N LYS A 14 27.79 24.11 -4.16
CA LYS A 14 27.40 24.40 -5.54
C LYS A 14 27.60 23.20 -6.47
N ARG A 15 28.65 22.40 -6.26
CA ARG A 15 28.92 21.19 -7.04
C ARG A 15 27.91 20.08 -6.76
N VAL A 16 27.51 19.91 -5.50
CA VAL A 16 26.45 18.96 -5.12
C VAL A 16 25.12 19.39 -5.75
N ASP A 17 24.78 20.68 -5.69
CA ASP A 17 23.56 21.21 -6.32
C ASP A 17 23.55 20.91 -7.83
N GLN A 18 24.66 21.18 -8.52
CA GLN A 18 24.81 20.87 -9.95
C GLN A 18 24.68 19.38 -10.25
N MET A 19 25.19 18.50 -9.38
CA MET A 19 25.06 17.05 -9.54
C MET A 19 23.61 16.60 -9.40
N VAL A 20 22.89 17.16 -8.43
CA VAL A 20 21.46 16.90 -8.23
C VAL A 20 20.66 17.37 -9.45
N ASP A 21 20.91 18.58 -9.93
CA ASP A 21 20.31 19.13 -11.16
C ASP A 21 20.64 18.29 -12.40
N SER A 22 21.83 17.69 -12.44
CA SER A 22 22.26 16.77 -13.50
C SER A 22 21.80 15.32 -13.29
N ARG A 23 20.67 15.11 -12.61
CA ARG A 23 19.97 13.81 -12.48
C ARG A 23 20.63 12.76 -11.59
N LEU A 24 21.51 13.14 -10.67
CA LEU A 24 22.10 12.22 -9.68
C LEU A 24 21.04 11.37 -8.96
N VAL A 25 19.91 12.00 -8.59
CA VAL A 25 18.82 11.34 -7.86
C VAL A 25 18.12 10.29 -8.74
N GLU A 26 17.83 10.63 -9.99
CA GLU A 26 17.14 9.71 -10.92
C GLU A 26 18.03 8.55 -11.34
N GLU A 27 19.31 8.79 -11.58
CA GLU A 27 20.29 7.73 -11.84
C GLU A 27 20.43 6.83 -10.60
N GLY A 28 20.51 7.43 -9.41
CA GLY A 28 20.57 6.71 -8.14
C GLY A 28 19.39 5.76 -7.92
N LYS A 29 18.17 6.17 -8.30
CA LYS A 29 16.97 5.32 -8.23
C LYS A 29 17.09 4.05 -9.08
N VAL A 30 17.76 4.09 -10.23
CA VAL A 30 17.97 2.91 -11.10
C VAL A 30 18.87 1.87 -10.43
N PHE A 31 19.83 2.32 -9.61
CA PHE A 31 20.78 1.46 -8.90
C PHE A 31 20.36 1.13 -7.46
N PHE A 32 19.25 1.71 -7.00
CA PHE A 32 18.73 1.47 -5.66
C PHE A 32 18.27 0.02 -5.50
N ALA A 33 18.78 -0.64 -4.46
CA ALA A 33 18.44 -2.03 -4.15
C ALA A 33 17.95 -2.11 -2.70
N PRO A 34 16.63 -2.20 -2.46
CA PRO A 34 16.05 -2.14 -1.11
C PRO A 34 16.58 -3.22 -0.15
N LYS A 35 17.10 -4.33 -0.67
CA LYS A 35 17.55 -5.47 0.14
C LYS A 35 19.02 -5.39 0.56
N ILE A 36 19.81 -4.54 -0.09
CA ILE A 36 21.25 -4.43 0.16
C ILE A 36 21.47 -3.24 1.10
N ARG A 37 22.20 -3.47 2.20
CA ARG A 37 22.59 -2.44 3.19
C ARG A 37 24.09 -2.34 3.41
N ASP A 38 24.88 -3.09 2.64
CA ASP A 38 26.32 -3.12 2.80
C ASP A 38 26.93 -1.93 2.05
N TYR A 39 27.40 -0.94 2.80
CA TYR A 39 28.10 0.24 2.26
C TYR A 39 29.61 0.12 2.38
N ASP A 40 30.14 -1.05 2.76
CA ASP A 40 31.56 -1.27 3.03
C ASP A 40 32.39 -1.55 1.77
N TYR A 41 31.75 -1.72 0.60
CA TYR A 41 32.43 -2.15 -0.62
C TYR A 41 31.91 -1.46 -1.90
N GLY A 42 32.81 -1.33 -2.87
CA GLY A 42 32.48 -0.89 -4.24
C GLY A 42 31.90 0.53 -4.31
N ILE A 43 31.03 0.75 -5.29
CA ILE A 43 30.38 2.04 -5.55
C ILE A 43 29.50 2.52 -4.38
N ARG A 44 29.08 1.62 -3.48
CA ARG A 44 28.24 1.94 -2.32
C ARG A 44 28.97 2.70 -1.21
N ARG A 45 30.32 2.73 -1.25
CA ARG A 45 31.15 3.53 -0.34
C ARG A 45 31.22 5.01 -0.70
N ALA A 46 30.73 5.39 -1.88
CA ALA A 46 30.83 6.77 -2.31
C ALA A 46 30.04 7.70 -1.36
N THR A 47 30.62 8.87 -1.08
CA THR A 47 30.01 9.89 -0.22
C THR A 47 28.65 10.32 -0.78
N GLY A 48 27.63 10.37 0.07
CA GLY A 48 26.26 10.69 -0.34
C GLY A 48 25.42 9.48 -0.71
N VAL A 49 26.01 8.30 -0.96
CA VAL A 49 25.25 7.08 -1.30
C VAL A 49 24.46 6.53 -0.12
N PRO A 50 25.01 6.42 1.11
CA PRO A 50 24.21 6.03 2.27
C PRO A 50 23.04 6.97 2.53
N GLU A 51 23.26 8.28 2.45
CA GLU A 51 22.25 9.32 2.66
C GLU A 51 21.16 9.26 1.58
N MET A 52 21.55 9.04 0.32
CA MET A 52 20.60 8.91 -0.79
C MET A 52 19.79 7.60 -0.72
N ASP A 53 20.39 6.50 -0.24
CA ASP A 53 19.68 5.24 0.01
C ASP A 53 18.63 5.39 1.13
N GLU A 54 18.95 6.13 2.20
CA GLU A 54 17.99 6.48 3.25
C GLU A 54 16.83 7.32 2.71
N PHE A 55 17.13 8.33 1.89
CA PHE A 55 16.13 9.16 1.22
C PHE A 55 15.15 8.31 0.40
N PHE A 56 15.64 7.41 -0.47
CA PHE A 56 14.77 6.56 -1.30
C PHE A 56 13.89 5.60 -0.49
N ARG A 57 14.37 5.09 0.65
CA ARG A 57 13.55 4.27 1.55
C ARG A 57 12.44 5.08 2.18
N SER A 58 12.74 6.31 2.60
CA SER A 58 11.75 7.22 3.17
C SER A 58 10.68 7.62 2.14
N GLU A 59 11.09 7.88 0.89
CA GLU A 59 10.20 8.22 -0.22
C GLU A 59 9.17 7.10 -0.46
N GLY A 60 9.63 5.85 -0.59
CA GLY A 60 8.73 4.70 -0.79
C GLY A 60 7.79 4.45 0.39
N LEU A 61 8.23 4.73 1.63
CA LEU A 61 7.37 4.63 2.81
C LEU A 61 6.30 5.72 2.82
N ILE A 62 6.66 6.97 2.48
CA ILE A 62 5.74 8.10 2.39
C ILE A 62 4.67 7.83 1.34
N ASP A 63 5.02 7.24 0.20
CA ASP A 63 4.04 6.90 -0.85
C ASP A 63 3.03 5.85 -0.38
N ALA A 64 3.49 4.81 0.31
CA ALA A 64 2.61 3.79 0.88
C ALA A 64 1.70 4.36 1.98
N CYS A 65 2.25 5.17 2.90
CA CYS A 65 1.49 5.82 3.97
C CYS A 65 0.44 6.80 3.40
N ARG A 66 0.82 7.62 2.41
CA ARG A 66 -0.10 8.55 1.72
C ARG A 66 -1.24 7.80 1.02
N HIS A 67 -0.95 6.65 0.42
CA HIS A 67 -1.98 5.83 -0.21
C HIS A 67 -3.01 5.33 0.80
N VAL A 68 -2.54 4.85 1.96
CA VAL A 68 -3.41 4.40 3.07
C VAL A 68 -4.22 5.55 3.66
N GLU A 69 -3.60 6.72 3.86
CA GLU A 69 -4.27 7.93 4.33
C GLU A 69 -5.38 8.37 3.36
N SER A 70 -5.10 8.39 2.06
CA SER A 70 -6.10 8.72 1.04
C SER A 70 -7.30 7.76 1.07
N ILE A 71 -7.06 6.44 1.13
CA ILE A 71 -8.14 5.43 1.25
C ILE A 71 -8.95 5.64 2.54
N SER A 72 -8.27 5.94 3.65
CA SER A 72 -8.93 6.15 4.95
C SER A 72 -9.83 7.39 4.92
N ARG A 73 -9.38 8.47 4.28
CA ARG A 73 -10.17 9.69 4.06
C ARG A 73 -11.35 9.44 3.12
N MET A 74 -11.17 8.67 2.06
CA MET A 74 -12.28 8.28 1.18
C MET A 74 -13.37 7.50 1.92
N ARG A 75 -12.99 6.59 2.84
CA ARG A 75 -13.95 5.87 3.70
C ARG A 75 -14.66 6.77 4.71
N GLY A 76 -13.91 7.63 5.40
CA GLY A 76 -14.42 8.40 6.54
C GLY A 76 -15.02 9.75 6.16
N GLU A 77 -14.28 10.56 5.42
CA GLU A 77 -14.63 11.97 5.15
C GLU A 77 -15.59 12.11 3.97
N PHE A 78 -15.40 11.31 2.92
CA PHE A 78 -16.17 11.43 1.69
C PHE A 78 -17.36 10.47 1.60
N GLY A 79 -17.53 9.58 2.59
CA GLY A 79 -18.66 8.64 2.66
C GLY A 79 -18.69 7.59 1.55
N TRP A 80 -17.54 7.28 0.92
CA TRP A 80 -17.49 6.29 -0.15
C TRP A 80 -17.70 4.89 0.44
N GLN A 81 -18.65 4.13 -0.12
CA GLN A 81 -18.83 2.72 0.20
C GLN A 81 -17.71 1.89 -0.46
N ILE A 82 -16.53 1.89 0.17
CA ILE A 82 -15.37 1.12 -0.30
C ILE A 82 -15.53 -0.33 0.17
N HIS A 83 -15.74 -1.24 -0.77
CA HIS A 83 -15.69 -2.67 -0.51
C HIS A 83 -14.22 -3.13 -0.44
N TRP A 84 -13.77 -3.54 0.76
CA TRP A 84 -12.40 -4.04 0.95
C TRP A 84 -12.26 -5.47 0.42
N LEU A 85 -11.29 -5.70 -0.46
CA LEU A 85 -10.88 -7.03 -0.90
C LEU A 85 -9.62 -7.42 -0.16
N ASN A 86 -9.68 -8.51 0.61
CA ASN A 86 -8.53 -8.98 1.38
C ASN A 86 -7.60 -9.84 0.51
N ALA A 87 -6.61 -9.20 -0.11
CA ALA A 87 -5.59 -9.88 -0.91
C ALA A 87 -4.42 -10.45 -0.07
N THR A 88 -4.47 -10.42 1.27
CA THR A 88 -3.34 -10.85 2.12
C THR A 88 -2.86 -12.26 1.77
N GLU A 89 -3.80 -13.18 1.53
CA GLU A 89 -3.48 -14.57 1.20
C GLU A 89 -2.77 -14.72 -0.15
N VAL A 90 -3.01 -13.82 -1.11
CA VAL A 90 -2.29 -13.77 -2.39
C VAL A 90 -0.82 -13.46 -2.14
N PHE A 91 -0.53 -12.51 -1.26
CA PHE A 91 0.84 -12.08 -0.96
C PHE A 91 1.61 -13.08 -0.08
N LEU A 92 0.91 -13.92 0.69
CA LEU A 92 1.53 -14.97 1.51
C LEU A 92 1.92 -16.21 0.68
N ARG A 93 1.26 -16.45 -0.45
CA ARG A 93 1.49 -17.63 -1.31
C ARG A 93 2.50 -17.34 -2.43
N ARG A 94 3.07 -18.40 -3.02
CA ARG A 94 4.00 -18.32 -4.16
C ARG A 94 3.57 -19.26 -5.29
N GLY A 95 3.92 -18.90 -6.52
CA GLY A 95 3.69 -19.75 -7.69
C GLY A 95 2.19 -19.97 -7.97
N GLY A 96 1.82 -21.19 -8.37
CA GLY A 96 0.43 -21.53 -8.72
C GLY A 96 -0.59 -21.26 -7.60
N ASP A 97 -0.18 -21.44 -6.35
CA ASP A 97 -1.05 -21.25 -5.18
C ASP A 97 -1.44 -19.77 -4.97
N ALA A 98 -0.62 -18.83 -5.45
CA ALA A 98 -0.92 -17.40 -5.41
C ALA A 98 -1.99 -17.02 -6.44
N ASN A 99 -1.98 -17.67 -7.62
CA ASN A 99 -2.99 -17.46 -8.64
C ASN A 99 -4.36 -17.99 -8.19
N GLU A 100 -4.38 -19.17 -7.55
CA GLU A 100 -5.63 -19.70 -6.97
C GLU A 100 -6.19 -18.78 -5.87
N ALA A 101 -5.31 -18.26 -4.99
CA ALA A 101 -5.74 -17.29 -3.99
C ALA A 101 -6.22 -15.97 -4.61
N TRP A 102 -5.63 -15.52 -5.72
CA TRP A 102 -6.08 -14.35 -6.45
C TRP A 102 -7.49 -14.53 -7.01
N GLU A 103 -7.74 -15.65 -7.68
CA GLU A 103 -9.06 -16.02 -8.20
C GLU A 103 -10.11 -15.99 -7.08
N LYS A 104 -9.82 -16.65 -5.96
CA LYS A 104 -10.75 -16.80 -4.84
C LYS A 104 -11.01 -15.53 -4.04
N PHE A 105 -9.96 -14.79 -3.67
CA PHE A 105 -10.08 -13.68 -2.71
C PHE A 105 -10.19 -12.30 -3.36
N VAL A 106 -9.85 -12.19 -4.65
CA VAL A 106 -9.90 -10.93 -5.40
C VAL A 106 -10.88 -11.02 -6.57
N LEU A 107 -10.75 -12.02 -7.45
CA LEU A 107 -11.52 -12.08 -8.70
C LEU A 107 -13.00 -12.41 -8.47
N GLU A 108 -13.32 -13.43 -7.67
CA GLU A 108 -14.72 -13.79 -7.38
C GLU A 108 -15.49 -12.65 -6.70
N PRO A 109 -14.98 -12.01 -5.62
CA PRO A 109 -15.70 -10.94 -4.96
C PRO A 109 -15.84 -9.69 -5.83
N ILE A 110 -14.81 -9.31 -6.61
CA ILE A 110 -14.91 -8.13 -7.50
C ILE A 110 -15.90 -8.39 -8.62
N THR A 111 -15.94 -9.60 -9.19
CA THR A 111 -16.88 -9.98 -10.25
C THR A 111 -18.32 -9.89 -9.73
N ASN A 112 -18.58 -10.33 -8.50
CA ASN A 112 -19.89 -10.21 -7.87
C ASN A 112 -20.29 -8.74 -7.63
N ILE A 113 -19.38 -7.93 -7.07
CA ILE A 113 -19.62 -6.49 -6.85
C ILE A 113 -19.90 -5.77 -8.18
N VAL A 114 -19.09 -6.00 -9.19
CA VAL A 114 -19.22 -5.40 -10.52
C VAL A 114 -20.49 -5.89 -11.21
N ALA A 115 -20.81 -7.19 -11.13
CA ALA A 115 -22.06 -7.74 -11.66
C ALA A 115 -23.28 -7.08 -11.00
N ARG A 116 -23.28 -6.91 -9.68
CA ARG A 116 -24.37 -6.22 -8.95
C ARG A 116 -24.50 -4.75 -9.35
N PHE A 117 -23.37 -4.07 -9.58
CA PHE A 117 -23.35 -2.67 -10.03
C PHE A 117 -23.89 -2.52 -11.46
N ILE A 118 -23.43 -3.38 -12.39
CA ILE A 118 -23.81 -3.33 -13.80
C ILE A 118 -25.24 -3.84 -14.00
N CYS A 119 -25.63 -4.93 -13.33
CA CYS A 119 -26.92 -5.57 -13.55
C CYS A 119 -28.10 -4.88 -12.85
N LYS A 120 -27.88 -3.79 -12.08
CA LYS A 120 -28.91 -3.02 -11.37
C LYS A 120 -30.05 -3.90 -10.83
N GLU A 121 -29.73 -4.82 -9.92
CA GLU A 121 -30.79 -5.43 -9.14
C GLU A 121 -31.28 -4.39 -8.11
N ASN A 122 -32.41 -3.75 -8.41
CA ASN A 122 -33.21 -3.00 -7.45
C ASN A 122 -33.66 -3.99 -6.35
N ILE A 123 -32.90 -4.05 -5.27
CA ILE A 123 -33.41 -4.54 -3.98
C ILE A 123 -33.43 -3.25 -3.13
N ASP A 124 -34.59 -2.60 -2.98
CA ASP A 124 -35.44 -2.74 -1.81
C ASP A 124 -36.72 -1.86 -1.89
N PRO A 125 -37.77 -2.01 -1.04
CA PRO A 125 -37.78 -2.80 0.19
C PRO A 125 -39.02 -3.71 0.35
N LYS A 126 -38.93 -4.70 1.25
CA LYS A 126 -40.11 -4.97 2.10
C LYS A 126 -39.70 -5.40 3.51
N PRO A 127 -39.83 -4.53 4.53
CA PRO A 127 -39.96 -5.00 5.88
C PRO A 127 -41.41 -5.51 6.01
N THR A 128 -41.64 -6.80 5.79
CA THR A 128 -42.88 -7.41 6.28
C THR A 128 -42.64 -7.76 7.74
N VAL A 129 -42.95 -6.78 8.58
CA VAL A 129 -43.26 -6.94 10.00
C VAL A 129 -44.19 -8.15 10.19
N GLY A 130 -43.93 -8.87 11.27
CA GLY A 130 -44.38 -10.22 11.55
C GLY A 130 -45.88 -10.49 11.42
N THR A 131 -46.16 -11.72 11.04
CA THR A 131 -47.34 -12.44 11.53
C THR A 131 -46.87 -13.36 12.65
N PRO A 132 -47.34 -13.18 13.90
CA PRO A 132 -47.10 -14.12 14.98
C PRO A 132 -48.10 -15.29 14.91
N SER A 133 -47.87 -16.28 15.77
CA SER A 133 -48.75 -17.41 16.11
C SER A 133 -48.50 -18.67 15.25
N ILE A 134 -48.33 -19.87 15.81
CA ILE A 134 -49.04 -20.44 16.97
C ILE A 134 -48.09 -21.35 17.77
N ALA A 135 -48.24 -21.27 19.09
CA ALA A 135 -47.61 -22.10 20.10
C ALA A 135 -47.96 -23.60 20.00
N ILE A 136 -47.02 -24.46 20.41
CA ILE A 136 -47.35 -25.65 21.21
C ILE A 136 -46.37 -25.71 22.38
N SER A 137 -46.89 -25.43 23.56
CA SER A 137 -46.32 -25.79 24.85
C SER A 137 -46.59 -27.27 25.12
N VAL A 138 -45.64 -28.01 25.72
CA VAL A 138 -45.86 -29.06 26.74
C VAL A 138 -44.51 -29.66 27.15
N ALA A 139 -44.04 -29.29 28.35
CA ALA A 139 -43.89 -30.11 29.57
C ALA A 139 -42.55 -30.88 29.62
N THR A 140 -41.56 -30.38 30.36
CA THR A 140 -41.24 -30.76 31.76
C THR A 140 -41.37 -32.26 32.02
N THR A 141 -40.25 -32.96 32.24
CA THR A 141 -39.94 -33.64 33.51
C THR A 141 -38.47 -34.07 33.56
N ASN A 142 -37.91 -33.90 34.76
CA ASN A 142 -36.56 -34.19 35.21
C ASN A 142 -36.21 -35.69 35.17
N ASN A 143 -34.93 -36.03 34.93
CA ASN A 143 -34.04 -36.67 35.92
C ASN A 143 -32.60 -36.67 35.38
#